data_AF-A0A940P036-F1
#
_entry.id   AF-A0A940P036-F1
#
_cell.length_a   1.000
_cell.length_b   1.000
_cell.length_c   1.000
_cell.angle_alpha   90.00
_cell.angle_beta   90.00
_cell.angle_gamma   90.00
#
_symmetry.space_group_name_H-M   'P 1'
#
loop_
_entity.id
_entity.type
_entity.pdbx_description
1 polymer ?
#
loop_
_entity_poly.entity_id
_entity_poly.type
_entity_poly.pdbx_seq_one_letter_code
_entity_poly.pdbx_strand_id
1 'polypeptide(L)'
;MSWYENALIYHIYPLGFCGAPKFNEGGEPVNRLEKILDWIPHLQEMNVDAVYFGPVFESVEHGYDTIDYKMIDRRLGTNEMFRNICGKLHEAGIRVILDGVFN
;
A
#
# COMPACT_ATOMS: atom_id res chain seq x y z
N MET A 1 5.32 -3.16 -27.03
CA MET A 1 4.17 -2.79 -26.19
C MET A 1 4.69 -2.48 -24.81
N SER A 2 4.24 -1.37 -24.24
CA SER A 2 4.57 -0.99 -22.87
C SER A 2 3.77 -1.85 -21.90
N TRP A 3 4.30 -2.12 -20.71
CA TRP A 3 3.67 -3.03 -19.74
C TRP A 3 2.24 -2.59 -19.33
N TYR A 4 1.98 -1.28 -19.33
CA TYR A 4 0.72 -0.70 -18.87
C TYR A 4 -0.42 -0.75 -19.90
N GLU A 5 -0.14 -1.07 -21.17
CA GLU A 5 -1.14 -0.97 -22.25
C GLU A 5 -2.29 -1.99 -22.10
N ASN A 6 -2.04 -3.12 -21.43
CA ASN A 6 -3.03 -4.18 -21.17
C ASN A 6 -3.02 -4.64 -19.71
N ALA A 7 -2.50 -3.80 -18.80
CA ALA A 7 -2.32 -4.21 -17.41
C ALA A 7 -3.65 -4.33 -16.66
N LEU A 8 -3.83 -5.42 -15.90
CA LEU A 8 -4.87 -5.54 -14.89
C LEU A 8 -4.38 -4.92 -13.58
N ILE A 9 -4.94 -3.77 -13.21
CA ILE A 9 -4.58 -3.04 -11.99
C ILE A 9 -5.60 -3.33 -10.89
N TYR A 10 -5.12 -3.75 -9.72
CA TYR A 10 -5.95 -3.95 -8.53
C TYR A 10 -5.75 -2.80 -7.55
N HIS A 11 -6.82 -2.05 -7.24
CA HIS A 11 -6.75 -0.93 -6.29
C HIS A 11 -7.03 -1.39 -4.87
N ILE A 12 -6.17 -0.97 -3.93
CA ILE A 12 -6.30 -1.24 -2.50
C ILE A 12 -6.30 0.10 -1.74
N TYR A 13 -7.37 0.37 -0.99
CA TYR A 13 -7.37 1.42 0.03
C TYR A 13 -6.73 0.87 1.32
N PRO A 14 -5.46 1.21 1.65
CA PRO A 14 -4.67 0.44 2.61
C PRO A 14 -5.20 0.53 4.05
N LEU A 15 -5.60 1.74 4.49
CA LEU A 15 -6.13 1.98 5.83
C LEU A 15 -7.39 1.14 6.09
N GLY A 16 -8.34 1.16 5.17
CA GLY A 16 -9.56 0.36 5.29
C GLY A 16 -9.28 -1.15 5.14
N PHE A 17 -8.51 -1.53 4.13
CA PHE A 17 -8.21 -2.94 3.85
C PHE A 17 -7.47 -3.63 5.00
N CYS A 18 -6.54 -2.93 5.64
CA CYS A 18 -5.75 -3.46 6.76
C CYS A 18 -6.41 -3.25 8.13
N GLY A 19 -7.61 -2.66 8.20
CA GLY A 19 -8.30 -2.39 9.46
C GLY A 19 -7.53 -1.42 10.38
N ALA A 20 -6.86 -0.42 9.79
CA ALA A 20 -6.17 0.61 10.54
C ALA A 20 -7.18 1.47 11.35
N PRO A 21 -6.78 1.96 12.54
CA PRO A 21 -7.58 2.94 13.27
C PRO A 21 -7.94 4.15 12.41
N LYS A 22 -9.16 4.65 12.59
CA LYS A 22 -9.67 5.78 11.80
C LYS A 22 -8.81 7.04 11.96
N PHE A 23 -8.31 7.31 13.17
CA PHE A 23 -7.45 8.45 13.45
C PHE A 23 -6.04 8.00 13.83
N ASN A 24 -5.06 8.76 13.40
CA ASN A 24 -3.67 8.63 13.81
C ASN A 24 -3.45 9.39 15.13
N GLU A 25 -3.58 8.67 16.25
CA GLU A 25 -3.35 9.21 17.59
C GLU A 25 -1.85 9.23 17.97
N GLY A 26 -0.96 8.97 17.00
CA GLY A 26 0.46 8.79 17.25
C GLY A 26 0.80 7.38 17.76
N GLY A 27 1.85 7.27 18.56
CA GLY A 27 2.34 6.00 19.09
C GLY A 27 3.27 5.23 18.14
N GLU A 28 3.53 3.97 18.52
CA GLU A 28 4.45 3.08 17.79
C GLU A 28 3.82 2.56 16.49
N PRO A 29 4.62 2.41 15.42
CA PRO A 29 4.16 1.79 14.19
C PRO A 29 3.64 0.36 14.41
N VAL A 30 2.57 0.00 13.71
CA VAL A 30 1.98 -1.34 13.76
C VAL A 30 2.00 -1.94 12.36
N ASN A 31 2.55 -3.15 12.24
CA ASN A 31 2.72 -3.83 10.95
C ASN A 31 1.40 -4.40 10.42
N ARG A 32 0.49 -3.55 9.92
CA ARG A 32 -0.79 -3.98 9.35
C ARG A 32 -0.72 -4.27 7.85
N LEU A 33 0.18 -3.61 7.14
CA LEU A 33 0.39 -3.80 5.69
C LEU A 33 0.89 -5.21 5.34
N GLU A 34 1.45 -5.96 6.29
CA GLU A 34 1.87 -7.35 6.08
C GLU A 34 0.73 -8.25 5.59
N LYS A 35 -0.53 -7.90 5.87
CA LYS A 35 -1.72 -8.55 5.31
C LYS A 35 -1.71 -8.64 3.78
N ILE A 36 -1.00 -7.74 3.09
CA ILE A 36 -0.84 -7.78 1.62
C ILE A 36 -0.10 -9.04 1.17
N LEU A 37 0.83 -9.56 1.97
CA LEU A 37 1.57 -10.78 1.63
C LEU A 37 0.65 -11.99 1.50
N ASP A 38 -0.34 -12.11 2.39
CA ASP A 38 -1.35 -13.18 2.35
C ASP A 38 -2.25 -13.08 1.12
N TRP A 39 -2.33 -11.91 0.49
CA TRP A 39 -3.14 -11.66 -0.70
C TRP A 39 -2.39 -11.87 -2.01
N ILE A 40 -1.06 -12.02 -1.99
CA ILE A 40 -0.27 -12.26 -3.20
C ILE A 40 -0.79 -13.46 -4.01
N PRO A 41 -1.09 -14.64 -3.43
CA PRO A 41 -1.62 -15.76 -4.20
C PRO A 41 -2.94 -15.44 -4.92
N HIS A 42 -3.83 -14.69 -4.28
CA HIS A 42 -5.10 -14.28 -4.86
C HIS A 42 -4.90 -13.29 -6.02
N LEU A 43 -3.99 -12.33 -5.88
CA LEU A 43 -3.65 -11.38 -6.94
C LEU A 43 -3.06 -12.11 -8.16
N GLN A 44 -2.23 -13.13 -7.96
CA GLN A 44 -1.68 -13.95 -9.03
C GLN A 44 -2.76 -14.80 -9.72
N GLU A 45 -3.69 -15.39 -8.96
CA GLU A 45 -4.82 -16.15 -9.52
C GLU A 45 -5.69 -15.29 -10.45
N MET A 46 -5.85 -14.01 -10.09
CA MET A 46 -6.56 -13.02 -10.91
C MET A 46 -5.74 -12.49 -12.11
N ASN A 47 -4.47 -12.87 -12.24
CA ASN A 47 -3.53 -12.29 -13.21
C ASN A 47 -3.37 -10.76 -13.07
N VAL A 48 -3.31 -10.26 -11.84
CA VAL A 48 -3.04 -8.83 -11.57
C VAL A 48 -1.59 -8.51 -11.91
N ASP A 49 -1.39 -7.49 -12.74
CA ASP A 49 -0.06 -7.00 -13.14
C ASP A 49 0.50 -5.94 -12.18
N ALA A 50 -0.39 -5.19 -11.52
CA ALA A 50 -0.01 -4.13 -10.60
C ALA A 50 -1.03 -3.92 -9.49
N VAL A 51 -0.53 -3.63 -8.28
CA VAL A 51 -1.33 -3.09 -7.19
C VAL A 51 -1.19 -1.58 -7.18
N TYR A 52 -2.32 -0.88 -7.23
CA TYR A 52 -2.41 0.53 -6.94
C TYR A 52 -2.81 0.70 -5.48
N PHE A 53 -1.88 1.18 -4.65
CA PHE A 53 -2.21 1.60 -3.30
C PHE A 53 -2.73 3.03 -3.34
N GLY A 54 -3.90 3.23 -2.72
CA GLY A 54 -4.31 4.55 -2.25
C GLY A 54 -3.28 5.16 -1.27
N PRO A 55 -3.59 6.26 -0.58
CA PRO A 55 -2.62 6.93 0.27
C PRO A 55 -2.03 5.99 1.33
N VAL A 56 -0.69 5.92 1.34
CA VAL A 56 0.11 5.11 2.28
C VAL A 56 0.98 5.97 3.19
N PHE A 57 1.13 7.26 2.88
CA PHE A 57 1.98 8.17 3.63
C PHE A 57 1.30 8.61 4.93
N GLU A 58 2.12 8.99 5.92
CA GLU A 58 1.67 9.44 7.23
C GLU A 58 0.60 10.53 7.09
N SER A 59 -0.54 10.31 7.73
CA SER A 59 -1.74 11.17 7.64
C SER A 59 -2.51 11.20 8.96
N VAL A 60 -3.54 12.06 9.08
CA VAL A 60 -4.32 12.20 10.31
C VAL A 60 -5.51 11.23 10.37
N GLU A 61 -6.28 11.09 9.30
CA GLU A 61 -7.55 10.35 9.27
C GLU A 61 -7.60 9.39 8.09
N HIS A 62 -7.87 9.90 6.88
CA HIS A 62 -8.25 9.09 5.72
C HIS A 62 -7.12 8.89 4.69
N GLY A 63 -5.91 9.42 4.94
CA GLY A 63 -4.74 9.20 4.09
C GLY A 63 -4.40 10.38 3.17
N TYR A 64 -5.41 11.09 2.69
CA TYR A 64 -5.23 12.24 1.79
C TYR A 64 -4.91 13.54 2.55
N ASP A 65 -5.03 13.52 3.86
CA ASP A 65 -4.61 14.54 4.81
C ASP A 65 -3.16 14.26 5.28
N THR A 66 -2.25 14.19 4.31
CA THR A 66 -0.86 13.80 4.51
C THR A 66 -0.11 14.82 5.37
N ILE A 67 0.63 14.33 6.37
CA ILE A 67 1.48 15.14 7.26
C ILE A 67 2.98 14.89 7.06
N ASP A 68 3.36 13.73 6.51
CA ASP A 68 4.74 13.45 6.11
C ASP A 68 4.81 12.47 4.92
N TYR A 69 5.18 12.98 3.75
CA TYR A 69 5.34 12.20 2.51
C TYR A 69 6.52 11.23 2.53
N LYS A 70 7.41 11.30 3.52
CA LYS A 70 8.62 10.46 3.59
C LYS A 70 8.43 9.24 4.49
N MET A 71 7.31 9.17 5.20
CA MET A 71 7.02 8.14 6.17
C MET A 71 5.75 7.40 5.76
N ILE A 72 5.80 6.07 5.80
CA ILE A 72 4.60 5.25 5.78
C ILE A 72 3.78 5.54 7.03
N ASP A 73 2.46 5.61 6.87
CA ASP A 73 1.55 5.83 7.97
C ASP A 73 1.79 4.79 9.08
N ARG A 74 2.10 5.25 10.28
CA ARG A 74 2.41 4.38 11.43
C ARG A 74 1.30 3.39 11.73
N ARG A 75 0.05 3.70 11.37
CA ARG A 75 -1.08 2.77 11.53
C ARG A 75 -0.94 1.56 10.60
N LEU A 76 -0.18 1.69 9.52
CA LEU A 76 0.07 0.69 8.49
C LEU A 76 1.40 -0.04 8.66
N GLY A 77 2.47 0.64 9.11
CA GLY A 77 3.78 0.04 9.36
C GLY A 77 4.93 1.04 9.28
N THR A 78 6.09 0.58 8.84
CA THR A 78 7.29 1.41 8.62
C THR A 78 7.75 1.37 7.16
N ASN A 79 8.65 2.28 6.79
CA ASN A 79 9.28 2.29 5.46
C ASN A 79 10.01 0.96 5.15
N GLU A 80 10.64 0.34 6.14
CA GLU A 80 11.33 -0.95 5.98
C GLU A 80 10.34 -2.08 5.73
N MET A 81 9.24 -2.12 6.48
CA MET A 81 8.15 -3.09 6.29
C MET A 81 7.53 -2.92 4.90
N PHE A 82 7.24 -1.69 4.49
CA PHE A 82 6.67 -1.43 3.16
C PHE A 82 7.65 -1.80 2.04
N ARG A 83 8.95 -1.51 2.20
CA ARG A 83 9.98 -1.96 1.26
C ARG A 83 9.97 -3.48 1.09
N ASN A 84 9.86 -4.23 2.19
CA ASN A 84 9.78 -5.70 2.13
C ASN A 84 8.54 -6.16 1.34
N ILE A 85 7.39 -5.53 1.58
CA ILE A 85 6.14 -5.86 0.86
C ILE A 85 6.26 -5.58 -0.64
N CYS A 86 6.80 -4.42 -1.01
CA CYS A 86 7.09 -4.11 -2.41
C CYS A 86 8.05 -5.15 -3.03
N GLY A 87 9.07 -5.59 -2.28
CA GLY A 87 9.97 -6.65 -2.70
C GLY A 87 9.22 -7.95 -3.00
N LYS A 88 8.32 -8.38 -2.12
CA LYS A 88 7.50 -9.59 -2.30
C LYS A 88 6.50 -9.49 -3.45
N LEU A 89 5.88 -8.33 -3.66
CA LEU A 89 5.04 -8.08 -4.83
C LEU A 89 5.86 -8.18 -6.12
N HIS A 90 7.04 -7.55 -6.16
CA HIS A 90 7.92 -7.63 -7.33
C HIS A 90 8.44 -9.06 -7.60
N GLU A 91 8.78 -9.82 -6.56
CA GLU A 91 9.13 -11.25 -6.67
C GLU A 91 7.99 -12.07 -7.30
N ALA A 92 6.74 -11.70 -7.01
CA ALA A 92 5.53 -12.30 -7.58
C ALA A 92 5.17 -11.79 -8.98
N GLY A 93 5.96 -10.88 -9.56
CA GLY A 93 5.70 -10.25 -10.86
C GLY A 93 4.70 -9.09 -10.82
N ILE A 94 4.27 -8.67 -9.62
CA ILE A 94 3.26 -7.63 -9.41
C ILE A 94 3.95 -6.29 -9.17
N ARG A 95 3.62 -5.28 -9.98
CA ARG A 95 4.15 -3.91 -9.85
C ARG A 95 3.41 -3.13 -8.77
N VAL A 96 4.03 -2.05 -8.29
CA VAL A 96 3.46 -1.16 -7.28
C VAL A 96 3.26 0.24 -7.84
N ILE A 97 2.06 0.80 -7.65
CA ILE A 97 1.71 2.20 -7.92
C ILE A 97 1.31 2.84 -6.60
N LEU A 98 1.76 4.08 -6.37
CA LEU A 98 1.43 4.87 -5.18
C LEU A 98 0.58 6.09 -5.55
N ASP A 99 -0.36 6.42 -4.67
CA ASP A 99 -1.13 7.67 -4.74
C ASP A 99 -0.30 8.83 -4.16
N GLY A 100 -0.04 9.84 -4.99
CA GLY A 100 0.72 11.04 -4.64
C GLY A 100 -0.22 12.24 -4.46
N VAL A 101 -0.56 12.57 -3.22
CA VAL A 101 -1.55 13.61 -2.89
C VAL A 101 -0.86 14.97 -2.76
N PHE A 102 -0.71 15.73 -3.85
CA PHE A 102 0.11 16.96 -3.89
C PHE A 102 -0.66 18.28 -4.08
N ASN A 103 -1.99 18.28 -3.94
CA ASN A 103 -2.81 19.49 -4.13
C ASN A 103 -2.63 20.50 -2.98
#